data_AF-A0A3D1CTJ0-F1
#
_entry.id   AF-A0A3D1CTJ0-F1
#
_cell.length_a   1.000
_cell.length_b   1.000
_cell.length_c   1.000
_cell.angle_alpha   90.00
_cell.angle_beta   90.00
_cell.angle_gamma   90.00
#
_symmetry.space_group_name_H-M   'P 1'
#
loop_
_entity.id
_entity.type
_entity.pdbx_description
1 polymer ?
#
loop_
_entity_poly.entity_id
_entity_poly.type
_entity_poly.pdbx_seq_one_letter_code
_entity_poly.pdbx_strand_id
1 'polypeptide(L)'
;MTQPINSTTVPTEVVLSKYVITCGDEGVQINEGRRLAFVGAGFQLKGFSEVVKILKKILDKELRIVSSQENDWIKAKLDLQNWQQVNAMMQQHIDALADKEGLLYSGYLPFTDPRKLEYDVKGHMVRPHNVHIANKICFTLGGGEQIYNLGHFQISADWVAEAPKALVKEVILPQVEFYKALAKRGDLPFVFSEKGELGETVAAKNKAALAAVGIK
;
A
#
# COMPACT_ATOMS: atom_id res chain seq x y z
N MET A 1 -22.99 53.40 11.90
CA MET A 1 -21.60 53.19 11.44
C MET A 1 -21.27 51.72 11.63
N THR A 2 -21.39 50.94 10.56
CA THR A 2 -21.06 49.51 10.50
C THR A 2 -19.64 49.39 9.98
N GLN A 3 -18.73 48.77 10.76
CA GLN A 3 -17.43 48.36 10.23
C GLN A 3 -17.56 47.00 9.52
N PRO A 4 -16.88 46.79 8.38
CA PRO A 4 -16.89 45.50 7.70
C PRO A 4 -15.96 44.52 8.41
N ILE A 5 -16.43 43.28 8.59
CA ILE A 5 -15.63 42.16 9.06
C ILE A 5 -14.83 41.66 7.85
N ASN A 6 -13.52 41.93 7.85
CA ASN A 6 -12.59 41.34 6.88
C ASN A 6 -12.50 39.83 7.14
N SER A 7 -13.19 39.02 6.35
CA SER A 7 -12.97 37.57 6.32
C SER A 7 -11.64 37.30 5.62
N THR A 8 -10.57 37.20 6.40
CA THR A 8 -9.29 36.69 5.89
C THR A 8 -9.47 35.18 5.69
N THR A 9 -9.72 34.76 4.46
CA THR A 9 -9.61 33.35 4.08
C THR A 9 -8.13 32.97 4.21
N VAL A 10 -7.81 32.24 5.27
CA VAL A 10 -6.51 31.57 5.40
C VAL A 10 -6.39 30.59 4.23
N PRO A 11 -5.32 30.64 3.42
CA PRO A 11 -5.13 29.63 2.38
C PRO A 11 -5.03 28.28 3.06
N THR A 12 -5.95 27.36 2.73
CA THR A 12 -5.84 25.96 3.14
C THR A 12 -4.53 25.45 2.57
N GLU A 13 -3.52 25.31 3.42
CA GLU A 13 -2.25 24.72 3.05
C GLU A 13 -2.57 23.35 2.42
N VAL A 14 -2.17 23.17 1.16
CA VAL A 14 -2.34 21.90 0.48
C VAL A 14 -1.38 20.94 1.17
N VAL A 15 -1.89 20.22 2.18
CA VAL A 15 -1.13 19.16 2.85
C VAL A 15 -0.87 18.09 1.78
N LEU A 16 0.36 18.11 1.25
CA LEU A 16 0.82 17.11 0.29
C LEU A 16 0.66 15.74 0.94
N SER A 17 -0.04 14.84 0.26
CA SER A 17 -0.32 13.52 0.78
C SER A 17 0.98 12.75 1.05
N LYS A 18 1.13 12.25 2.28
CA LYS A 18 2.24 11.39 2.73
C LYS A 18 2.01 9.98 2.20
N TYR A 19 2.99 9.39 1.52
CA TYR A 19 2.88 8.02 1.05
C TYR A 19 3.42 7.02 2.06
N VAL A 20 2.66 5.94 2.27
CA VAL A 20 2.94 4.93 3.28
C VAL A 20 2.85 3.56 2.63
N ILE A 21 3.99 2.87 2.55
CA ILE A 21 4.07 1.49 2.11
C ILE A 21 3.55 0.58 3.22
N THR A 22 2.64 -0.33 2.87
CA THR A 22 2.03 -1.28 3.80
C THR A 22 1.86 -2.66 3.16
N CYS A 23 1.47 -3.67 3.97
CA CYS A 23 0.87 -4.89 3.43
C CYS A 23 -0.34 -4.56 2.55
N GLY A 24 -0.62 -5.33 1.49
CA GLY A 24 -1.83 -5.22 0.67
C GLY A 24 -3.08 -5.92 1.22
N ASP A 25 -3.03 -6.43 2.46
CA ASP A 25 -4.17 -7.01 3.18
C ASP A 25 -5.34 -6.01 3.30
N GLU A 26 -6.55 -6.46 3.04
CA GLU A 26 -7.77 -5.64 3.06
C GLU A 26 -8.03 -4.94 4.39
N GLY A 27 -7.56 -5.51 5.50
CA GLY A 27 -7.75 -4.97 6.83
C GLY A 27 -6.85 -3.77 7.16
N VAL A 28 -5.86 -3.44 6.34
CA VAL A 28 -4.96 -2.31 6.60
C VAL A 28 -5.64 -0.99 6.20
N GLN A 29 -5.93 -0.13 7.18
CA GLN A 29 -6.46 1.21 6.93
C GLN A 29 -5.45 2.28 7.35
N ILE A 30 -5.16 3.21 6.43
CA ILE A 30 -4.38 4.42 6.69
C ILE A 30 -5.35 5.61 6.71
N ASN A 31 -5.54 6.19 7.90
CA ASN A 31 -6.42 7.35 8.13
C ASN A 31 -5.73 8.66 7.78
N GLU A 32 -4.42 8.76 8.01
CA GLU A 32 -3.60 9.92 7.65
C GLU A 32 -2.42 9.43 6.80
N GLY A 33 -2.45 9.79 5.52
CA GLY A 33 -1.52 9.31 4.48
C GLY A 33 -2.23 8.65 3.30
N ARG A 34 -1.44 8.16 2.35
CA ARG A 34 -1.87 7.42 1.15
C ARG A 34 -1.13 6.10 1.09
N ARG A 35 -1.90 5.02 1.11
CA ARG A 35 -1.36 3.67 1.15
C ARG A 35 -0.81 3.26 -0.21
N LEU A 36 0.43 2.79 -0.21
CA LEU A 36 1.06 2.06 -1.30
C LEU A 36 1.16 0.59 -0.87
N ALA A 37 0.35 -0.26 -1.47
CA ALA A 37 0.11 -1.62 -1.00
C ALA A 37 1.01 -2.63 -1.72
N PHE A 38 1.80 -3.37 -0.94
CA PHE A 38 2.60 -4.50 -1.42
C PHE A 38 2.46 -5.66 -0.45
N VAL A 39 2.40 -6.92 -0.90
CA VAL A 39 2.41 -8.07 0.03
C VAL A 39 3.57 -7.95 1.01
N GLY A 40 3.29 -8.17 2.31
CA GLY A 40 4.31 -8.06 3.36
C GLY A 40 5.05 -6.72 3.38
N ALA A 41 4.45 -5.63 2.90
CA ALA A 41 5.10 -4.33 2.73
C ALA A 41 6.42 -4.40 1.90
N GLY A 42 6.52 -5.37 0.99
CA GLY A 42 7.69 -5.58 0.14
C GLY A 42 8.73 -6.57 0.68
N PHE A 43 8.56 -7.11 1.89
CA PHE A 43 9.48 -8.10 2.45
C PHE A 43 9.62 -9.33 1.54
N GLN A 44 10.84 -9.67 1.13
CA GLN A 44 11.13 -10.78 0.21
C GLN A 44 10.28 -10.77 -1.08
N LEU A 45 9.75 -9.62 -1.49
CA LEU A 45 9.13 -9.44 -2.78
C LEU A 45 10.23 -9.09 -3.78
N LYS A 46 10.52 -10.03 -4.69
CA LYS A 46 11.57 -9.82 -5.69
C LYS A 46 11.24 -8.61 -6.56
N GLY A 47 12.24 -7.76 -6.84
CA GLY A 47 12.08 -6.51 -7.59
C GLY A 47 11.57 -5.31 -6.78
N PHE A 48 11.30 -5.48 -5.48
CA PHE A 48 10.73 -4.41 -4.66
C PHE A 48 11.67 -3.19 -4.52
N SER A 49 12.98 -3.39 -4.37
CA SER A 49 13.96 -2.31 -4.27
C SER A 49 13.96 -1.41 -5.53
N GLU A 50 13.84 -2.03 -6.71
CA GLU A 50 13.71 -1.32 -7.99
C GLU A 50 12.41 -0.52 -8.06
N VAL A 51 11.30 -1.11 -7.59
CA VAL A 51 10.01 -0.43 -7.51
C VAL A 51 10.07 0.78 -6.56
N VAL A 52 10.72 0.66 -5.41
CA VAL A 52 10.90 1.78 -4.48
C VAL A 52 11.64 2.95 -5.15
N LYS A 53 12.71 2.66 -5.91
CA LYS A 53 13.44 3.70 -6.66
C LYS A 53 12.56 4.40 -7.68
N ILE A 54 11.73 3.65 -8.40
CA ILE A 54 10.77 4.20 -9.37
C ILE A 54 9.73 5.07 -8.66
N LEU A 55 9.13 4.57 -7.57
CA LEU A 55 8.13 5.30 -6.80
C LEU A 55 8.67 6.60 -6.22
N LYS A 56 9.90 6.60 -5.66
CA LYS A 56 10.56 7.82 -5.17
C LYS A 56 10.71 8.86 -6.29
N LYS A 57 11.05 8.43 -7.51
CA LYS A 57 11.16 9.31 -8.68
C LYS A 57 9.80 9.86 -9.16
N ILE A 58 8.77 9.02 -9.18
CA ILE A 58 7.43 9.40 -9.66
C ILE A 58 6.77 10.37 -8.69
N LEU A 59 6.86 10.08 -7.39
CA LEU A 59 6.14 10.81 -6.35
C LEU A 59 6.91 12.02 -5.84
N ASP A 60 8.22 12.07 -6.09
CA ASP A 60 9.16 13.11 -5.62
C ASP A 60 8.98 13.42 -4.12
N LYS A 61 8.83 12.35 -3.34
CA LYS A 61 8.46 12.42 -1.92
C LYS A 61 9.22 11.37 -1.12
N GLU A 62 9.44 11.68 0.15
CA GLU A 62 9.84 10.70 1.13
C GLU A 62 8.73 9.66 1.34
N LEU A 63 9.10 8.40 1.19
CA LEU A 63 8.20 7.28 1.38
C LEU A 63 8.36 6.75 2.81
N ARG A 64 7.22 6.57 3.49
CA ARG A 64 7.16 5.88 4.77
C ARG A 64 6.85 4.42 4.55
N ILE A 65 7.17 3.58 5.51
CA ILE A 65 6.80 2.17 5.53
C ILE A 65 6.34 1.78 6.92
N VAL A 66 5.31 0.94 7.01
CA VAL A 66 4.79 0.43 8.28
C VAL A 66 4.68 -1.08 8.25
N SER A 67 4.90 -1.64 9.43
CA SER A 67 4.59 -3.03 9.74
C SER A 67 3.12 -3.17 10.15
N SER A 68 2.53 -4.36 9.96
CA SER A 68 1.14 -4.62 10.33
C SER A 68 0.99 -5.91 11.11
N GLN A 69 0.01 -5.95 12.01
CA GLN A 69 -0.37 -7.17 12.72
C GLN A 69 -1.00 -8.20 11.77
N GLU A 70 -0.83 -9.49 12.09
CA GLU A 70 -1.35 -10.63 11.32
C GLU A 70 -1.00 -10.57 9.83
N ASN A 71 0.30 -10.59 9.51
CA ASN A 71 0.75 -10.57 8.13
C ASN A 71 0.93 -11.99 7.55
N ASP A 72 -0.01 -12.45 6.74
CA ASP A 72 0.05 -13.79 6.13
C ASP A 72 1.24 -14.01 5.19
N TRP A 73 1.74 -12.95 4.55
CA TRP A 73 2.91 -13.06 3.67
C TRP A 73 4.17 -13.37 4.47
N ILE A 74 4.42 -12.65 5.58
CA ILE A 74 5.53 -12.95 6.50
C ILE A 74 5.40 -14.36 7.05
N LYS A 75 4.19 -14.72 7.50
CA LYS A 75 3.90 -16.04 8.05
C LYS A 75 4.30 -17.14 7.07
N ALA A 76 3.89 -17.00 5.80
CA ALA A 76 4.21 -17.96 4.75
C ALA A 76 5.69 -17.98 4.36
N LYS A 77 6.34 -16.81 4.24
CA LYS A 77 7.75 -16.72 3.82
C LYS A 77 8.75 -17.22 4.86
N LEU A 78 8.38 -17.14 6.13
CA LEU A 78 9.22 -17.56 7.26
C LEU A 78 8.73 -18.85 7.92
N ASP A 79 7.71 -19.50 7.37
CA ASP A 79 7.09 -20.73 7.90
C ASP A 79 6.74 -20.66 9.41
N LEU A 80 6.17 -19.51 9.82
CA LEU A 80 5.89 -19.22 11.22
C LEU A 80 4.53 -19.80 11.65
N GLN A 81 4.49 -20.36 12.85
CA GLN A 81 3.31 -21.10 13.32
C GLN A 81 2.32 -20.21 14.07
N ASN A 82 2.79 -19.20 14.81
CA ASN A 82 1.93 -18.36 15.64
C ASN A 82 2.08 -16.86 15.34
N TRP A 83 1.02 -16.10 15.65
CA TRP A 83 0.97 -14.68 15.34
C TRP A 83 1.91 -13.81 16.14
N GLN A 84 2.31 -14.22 17.35
CA GLN A 84 3.28 -13.47 18.14
C GLN A 84 4.64 -13.42 17.41
N GLN A 85 5.09 -14.57 16.90
CA GLN A 85 6.29 -14.66 16.07
C GLN A 85 6.15 -13.85 14.78
N VAL A 86 5.02 -13.99 14.08
CA VAL A 86 4.76 -13.23 12.84
C VAL A 86 4.84 -11.73 13.09
N ASN A 87 4.22 -11.24 14.17
CA ASN A 87 4.19 -9.81 14.50
C ASN A 87 5.57 -9.28 14.87
N ALA A 88 6.37 -10.05 15.61
CA ALA A 88 7.75 -9.70 15.94
C ALA A 88 8.63 -9.65 14.67
N MET A 89 8.54 -10.68 13.82
CA MET A 89 9.30 -10.76 12.58
C MET A 89 8.89 -9.69 11.58
N MET A 90 7.60 -9.36 11.47
CA MET A 90 7.12 -8.28 10.62
C MET A 90 7.69 -6.92 11.05
N GLN A 91 7.75 -6.62 12.35
CA GLN A 91 8.36 -5.37 12.81
C GLN A 91 9.86 -5.33 12.50
N GLN A 92 10.61 -6.37 12.91
CA GLN A 92 12.05 -6.42 12.74
C GLN A 92 12.48 -6.36 11.26
N HIS A 93 11.82 -7.13 10.39
CA HIS A 93 12.21 -7.18 8.99
C HIS A 93 11.79 -5.94 8.20
N ILE A 94 10.69 -5.28 8.57
CA ILE A 94 10.27 -4.06 7.89
C ILE A 94 11.10 -2.86 8.32
N ASP A 95 11.49 -2.80 9.59
CA ASP A 95 12.45 -1.80 10.06
C ASP A 95 13.79 -1.92 9.31
N ALA A 96 14.36 -3.14 9.26
CA ALA A 96 15.59 -3.39 8.50
C ALA A 96 15.43 -3.13 6.98
N LEU A 97 14.25 -3.40 6.41
CA LEU A 97 13.97 -3.09 5.01
C LEU A 97 13.88 -1.57 4.80
N ALA A 98 13.33 -0.83 5.75
CA ALA A 98 13.26 0.62 5.70
C ALA A 98 14.66 1.23 5.64
N ASP A 99 15.56 0.80 6.51
CA ASP A 99 16.96 1.23 6.51
C ASP A 99 17.64 0.93 5.18
N LYS A 100 17.50 -0.31 4.69
CA LYS A 100 18.12 -0.75 3.43
C LYS A 100 17.68 0.09 2.24
N GLU A 101 16.39 0.43 2.16
CA GLU A 101 15.80 1.12 1.01
C GLU A 101 15.73 2.65 1.21
N GLY A 102 16.21 3.16 2.35
CA GLY A 102 16.15 4.57 2.75
C GLY A 102 14.71 5.07 2.86
N LEU A 103 13.84 4.31 3.51
CA LEU A 103 12.44 4.65 3.80
C LEU A 103 12.31 5.09 5.26
N LEU A 104 11.27 5.86 5.57
CA LEU A 104 10.97 6.23 6.94
C LEU A 104 10.12 5.13 7.60
N TYR A 105 10.69 4.34 8.51
CA TYR A 105 9.91 3.36 9.26
C TYR A 105 8.98 4.08 10.24
N SER A 106 7.67 4.01 9.99
CA SER A 106 6.68 4.75 10.79
C SER A 106 6.16 3.95 11.99
N GLY A 107 6.41 2.64 12.07
CA GLY A 107 5.99 1.80 13.19
C GLY A 107 5.05 0.64 12.81
N TYR A 108 4.15 0.30 13.72
CA TYR A 108 3.34 -0.92 13.68
C TYR A 108 1.84 -0.64 13.77
N LEU A 109 1.06 -1.25 12.86
CA LEU A 109 -0.39 -1.16 12.80
C LEU A 109 -1.05 -2.32 13.57
N PRO A 110 -1.72 -2.06 14.71
CA PRO A 110 -2.38 -3.09 15.51
C PRO A 110 -3.87 -3.27 15.17
N PHE A 111 -4.49 -4.33 15.67
CA PHE A 111 -5.96 -4.48 15.74
C PHE A 111 -6.52 -3.74 16.96
N THR A 112 -6.40 -2.42 16.97
CA THR A 112 -7.01 -1.51 17.96
C THR A 112 -7.44 -0.23 17.25
N ASP A 113 -8.02 0.73 17.98
CA ASP A 113 -8.27 2.06 17.44
C ASP A 113 -7.05 2.66 16.70
N PRO A 114 -7.27 3.51 15.68
CA PRO A 114 -6.21 4.09 14.87
C PRO A 114 -5.14 4.75 15.72
N ARG A 115 -3.90 4.30 15.59
CA ARG A 115 -2.78 4.88 16.34
C ARG A 115 -2.08 5.95 15.51
N LYS A 116 -1.73 7.06 16.17
CA LYS A 116 -0.75 7.98 15.61
C LYS A 116 0.63 7.33 15.73
N LEU A 117 1.27 7.19 14.58
CA LEU A 117 2.58 6.60 14.37
C LEU A 117 3.61 7.72 14.10
N GLU A 118 4.87 7.34 13.84
CA GLU A 118 5.90 8.30 13.48
C GLU A 118 5.65 8.91 12.09
N TYR A 119 6.26 10.07 11.86
CA TYR A 119 6.18 10.83 10.61
C TYR A 119 4.73 11.16 10.19
N ASP A 120 3.88 11.38 11.20
CA ASP A 120 2.45 11.71 11.09
C ASP A 120 1.64 10.73 10.23
N VAL A 121 1.94 9.44 10.37
CA VAL A 121 1.08 8.38 9.85
C VAL A 121 0.03 8.05 10.91
N LYS A 122 -1.20 7.78 10.48
CA LYS A 122 -2.24 7.23 11.37
C LYS A 122 -2.93 6.06 10.70
N GLY A 123 -3.08 4.95 11.41
CA GLY A 123 -3.73 3.77 10.86
C GLY A 123 -3.88 2.63 11.88
N HIS A 124 -4.49 1.54 11.41
CA HIS A 124 -4.75 0.32 12.17
C HIS A 124 -5.18 -0.84 11.26
N MET A 125 -5.36 -2.01 11.86
CA MET A 125 -6.03 -3.16 11.27
C MET A 125 -7.52 -3.16 11.63
N VAL A 126 -8.41 -3.30 10.65
CA VAL A 126 -9.88 -3.24 10.85
C VAL A 126 -10.66 -4.50 10.51
N ARG A 127 -10.02 -5.49 9.89
CA ARG A 127 -10.69 -6.79 9.67
C ARG A 127 -10.81 -7.55 11.01
N PRO A 128 -11.72 -8.52 11.13
CA PRO A 128 -11.65 -9.46 12.25
C PRO A 128 -10.35 -10.28 12.21
N HIS A 129 -9.83 -10.63 13.37
CA HIS A 129 -8.67 -11.51 13.51
C HIS A 129 -8.89 -12.82 12.75
N ASN A 130 -7.87 -13.28 11.99
CA ASN A 130 -7.89 -14.53 11.23
C ASN A 130 -9.01 -14.68 10.18
N VAL A 131 -9.69 -13.60 9.79
CA VAL A 131 -10.76 -13.64 8.79
C VAL A 131 -10.43 -12.74 7.62
N HIS A 132 -10.37 -13.32 6.43
CA HIS A 132 -10.31 -12.57 5.17
C HIS A 132 -11.68 -12.47 4.53
N ILE A 133 -12.09 -11.25 4.18
CA ILE A 133 -13.39 -11.01 3.51
C ILE A 133 -13.26 -10.39 2.13
N ALA A 134 -12.03 -10.08 1.71
CA ALA A 134 -11.77 -9.54 0.40
C ALA A 134 -12.24 -10.50 -0.69
N ASN A 135 -12.98 -9.96 -1.66
CA ASN A 135 -13.55 -10.72 -2.76
C ASN A 135 -13.06 -10.23 -4.12
N LYS A 136 -12.15 -9.27 -4.14
CA LYS A 136 -11.52 -8.68 -5.32
C LYS A 136 -10.07 -8.30 -5.02
N ILE A 137 -9.29 -8.11 -6.09
CA ILE A 137 -7.99 -7.44 -6.02
C ILE A 137 -8.14 -6.07 -6.69
N CYS A 138 -7.81 -5.02 -5.96
CA CYS A 138 -7.81 -3.65 -6.45
C CYS A 138 -6.38 -3.21 -6.76
N PHE A 139 -6.17 -2.67 -7.96
CA PHE A 139 -4.92 -2.05 -8.37
C PHE A 139 -5.04 -0.53 -8.25
N THR A 140 -4.14 0.11 -7.51
CA THR A 140 -4.04 1.59 -7.50
C THR A 140 -3.15 2.02 -8.65
N LEU A 141 -3.63 3.00 -9.43
CA LEU A 141 -2.96 3.46 -10.66
C LEU A 141 -2.63 4.95 -10.67
N GLY A 142 -3.26 5.73 -9.78
CA GLY A 142 -3.25 7.20 -9.81
C GLY A 142 -2.57 7.87 -8.61
N GLY A 143 -1.88 7.14 -7.74
CA GLY A 143 -1.21 7.66 -6.54
C GLY A 143 -1.72 7.01 -5.25
N GLY A 144 -1.74 5.67 -5.22
CA GLY A 144 -2.09 4.89 -4.03
C GLY A 144 -3.60 4.87 -3.71
N GLU A 145 -3.95 4.29 -2.56
CA GLU A 145 -5.33 4.10 -2.15
C GLU A 145 -6.00 5.44 -1.77
N GLN A 146 -7.04 5.81 -2.52
CA GLN A 146 -7.79 7.04 -2.26
C GLN A 146 -8.95 6.81 -1.28
N ILE A 147 -9.61 5.66 -1.41
CA ILE A 147 -10.77 5.26 -0.62
C ILE A 147 -10.50 3.85 -0.10
N TYR A 148 -10.49 3.74 1.22
CA TYR A 148 -10.36 2.46 1.89
C TYR A 148 -11.54 1.53 1.58
N ASN A 149 -11.27 0.25 1.29
CA ASN A 149 -12.31 -0.75 1.04
C ASN A 149 -11.92 -2.14 1.58
N LEU A 150 -12.63 -2.58 2.61
CA LEU A 150 -12.44 -3.88 3.27
C LEU A 150 -12.71 -5.09 2.35
N GLY A 151 -13.42 -4.89 1.22
CA GLY A 151 -13.66 -5.94 0.23
C GLY A 151 -12.52 -6.17 -0.76
N HIS A 152 -11.42 -5.41 -0.67
CA HIS A 152 -10.33 -5.44 -1.63
C HIS A 152 -9.00 -5.81 -0.97
N PHE A 153 -8.32 -6.82 -1.51
CA PHE A 153 -6.86 -6.82 -1.45
C PHE A 153 -6.34 -5.67 -2.31
N GLN A 154 -5.32 -4.95 -1.84
CA GLN A 154 -4.75 -3.81 -2.54
C GLN A 154 -3.37 -4.15 -3.11
N ILE A 155 -3.12 -3.75 -4.35
CA ILE A 155 -1.79 -3.82 -4.99
C ILE A 155 -1.49 -2.48 -5.64
N SER A 156 -0.41 -1.82 -5.24
CA SER A 156 0.01 -0.58 -5.87
C SER A 156 0.74 -0.81 -7.17
N ALA A 157 0.13 -0.32 -8.25
CA ALA A 157 0.62 -0.39 -9.62
C ALA A 157 0.82 1.00 -10.23
N ASP A 158 0.99 2.02 -9.37
CA ASP A 158 1.18 3.42 -9.75
C ASP A 158 2.50 3.70 -10.51
N TRP A 159 3.36 2.68 -10.63
CA TRP A 159 4.72 2.74 -11.16
C TRP A 159 4.93 1.93 -12.45
N VAL A 160 4.00 1.07 -12.82
CA VAL A 160 4.24 -0.01 -13.79
C VAL A 160 4.48 0.48 -15.21
N ALA A 161 4.00 1.66 -15.57
CA ALA A 161 4.29 2.29 -16.87
C ALA A 161 5.75 2.74 -17.02
N GLU A 162 6.43 3.02 -15.90
CA GLU A 162 7.82 3.49 -15.87
C GLU A 162 8.83 2.34 -15.69
N ALA A 163 8.35 1.09 -15.72
CA ALA A 163 9.16 -0.10 -15.47
C ALA A 163 9.24 -1.03 -16.70
N PRO A 164 10.35 -1.78 -16.85
CA PRO A 164 10.41 -2.86 -17.81
C PRO A 164 9.34 -3.92 -17.54
N LYS A 165 8.71 -4.44 -18.59
CA LYS A 165 7.66 -5.48 -18.52
C LYS A 165 8.06 -6.69 -17.66
N ALA A 166 9.34 -7.09 -17.68
CA ALA A 166 9.86 -8.18 -16.87
C ALA A 166 9.75 -7.89 -15.36
N LEU A 167 10.13 -6.68 -14.94
CA LEU A 167 9.99 -6.24 -13.55
C LEU A 167 8.51 -6.19 -13.13
N VAL A 168 7.65 -5.65 -13.99
CA VAL A 168 6.20 -5.60 -13.73
C VAL A 168 5.64 -7.00 -13.47
N LYS A 169 5.97 -7.99 -14.30
CA LYS A 169 5.55 -9.38 -14.07
C LYS A 169 6.12 -9.96 -12.78
N GLU A 170 7.40 -9.72 -12.53
CA GLU A 170 8.11 -10.25 -11.36
C GLU A 170 7.55 -9.74 -10.04
N VAL A 171 7.08 -8.49 -10.01
CA VAL A 171 6.51 -7.89 -8.79
C VAL A 171 5.00 -8.12 -8.69
N ILE A 172 4.23 -7.94 -9.77
CA ILE A 172 2.76 -7.97 -9.71
C ILE A 172 2.21 -9.39 -9.59
N LEU A 173 2.70 -10.34 -10.39
CA LEU A 173 2.10 -11.68 -10.46
C LEU A 173 2.21 -12.45 -9.14
N PRO A 174 3.34 -12.47 -8.41
CA PRO A 174 3.41 -13.17 -7.13
C PRO A 174 2.42 -12.65 -6.09
N GLN A 175 2.09 -11.35 -6.14
CA GLN A 175 1.11 -10.75 -5.24
C GLN A 175 -0.30 -11.21 -5.58
N VAL A 176 -0.65 -11.22 -6.86
CA VAL A 176 -1.94 -11.72 -7.36
C VAL A 176 -2.13 -13.19 -6.97
N GLU A 177 -1.13 -14.03 -7.24
CA GLU A 177 -1.19 -15.45 -6.93
C GLU A 177 -1.28 -15.70 -5.43
N PHE A 178 -0.55 -14.93 -4.62
CA PHE A 178 -0.65 -14.99 -3.17
C PHE A 178 -2.07 -14.66 -2.68
N TYR A 179 -2.68 -13.56 -3.15
CA TYR A 179 -4.02 -13.19 -2.71
C TYR A 179 -5.11 -14.15 -3.19
N LYS A 180 -4.98 -14.71 -4.39
CA LYS A 180 -5.86 -15.79 -4.86
C LYS A 180 -5.76 -17.03 -3.99
N ALA A 181 -4.55 -17.44 -3.62
CA ALA A 181 -4.33 -18.58 -2.73
C ALA A 181 -4.88 -18.31 -1.32
N LEU A 182 -4.62 -17.12 -0.77
CA LEU A 182 -5.09 -16.69 0.55
C LEU A 182 -6.62 -16.68 0.63
N ALA A 183 -7.29 -16.14 -0.38
CA ALA A 183 -8.74 -16.15 -0.49
C ALA A 183 -9.33 -17.52 -0.84
N LYS A 184 -8.49 -18.51 -1.18
CA LYS A 184 -8.89 -19.82 -1.72
C LYS A 184 -9.79 -19.68 -2.95
N ARG A 185 -9.48 -18.69 -3.81
CA ARG A 185 -10.26 -18.31 -4.99
C ARG A 185 -9.36 -17.92 -6.14
N GLY A 186 -9.34 -18.73 -7.19
CA GLY A 186 -8.56 -18.45 -8.41
C GLY A 186 -9.17 -17.35 -9.31
N ASP A 187 -10.44 -17.02 -9.07
CA ASP A 187 -11.30 -16.19 -9.92
C ASP A 187 -11.52 -14.77 -9.36
N LEU A 188 -10.69 -14.32 -8.40
CA LEU A 188 -10.83 -12.98 -7.81
C LEU A 188 -10.88 -11.90 -8.92
N PRO A 189 -11.98 -11.14 -9.03
CA PRO A 189 -12.09 -10.09 -10.03
C PRO A 189 -11.08 -8.98 -9.75
N PHE A 190 -10.58 -8.37 -10.83
CA PHE A 190 -9.73 -7.21 -10.76
C PHE A 190 -10.56 -5.93 -10.87
N VAL A 191 -10.21 -4.95 -10.05
CA VAL A 191 -10.77 -3.59 -10.12
C VAL A 191 -9.64 -2.57 -10.08
N PHE A 192 -9.87 -1.39 -10.65
CA PHE A 192 -8.83 -0.38 -10.82
C PHE A 192 -9.23 0.93 -10.16
N SER A 193 -8.37 1.47 -9.30
CA SER A 193 -8.50 2.81 -8.72
C SER A 193 -7.65 3.78 -9.54
N GLU A 194 -8.30 4.49 -10.46
CA GLU A 194 -7.65 5.38 -11.43
C GLU A 194 -7.46 6.81 -10.91
N LYS A 195 -8.13 7.17 -9.82
CA LYS A 195 -8.04 8.51 -9.21
C LYS A 195 -6.82 8.63 -8.30
N GLY A 196 -6.28 9.84 -8.23
CA GLY A 196 -5.23 10.24 -7.29
C GLY A 196 -4.37 11.40 -7.83
N GLU A 197 -3.33 11.77 -7.10
CA GLU A 197 -2.51 12.95 -7.41
C GLU A 197 -1.61 12.81 -8.65
N LEU A 198 -1.37 11.59 -9.16
CA LEU A 198 -0.62 11.38 -10.40
C LEU A 198 -1.45 11.69 -11.65
N GLY A 199 -2.77 11.80 -11.51
CA GLY A 199 -3.69 12.15 -12.58
C GLY A 199 -4.05 11.00 -13.53
N GLU A 200 -5.15 11.20 -14.27
CA GLU A 200 -5.78 10.18 -15.11
C GLU A 200 -4.89 9.71 -16.28
N THR A 201 -4.04 10.59 -16.81
CA THR A 201 -3.10 10.22 -17.89
C THR A 201 -2.08 9.19 -17.41
N VAL A 202 -1.56 9.34 -16.19
CA VAL A 202 -0.63 8.36 -15.60
C VAL A 202 -1.38 7.06 -15.29
N ALA A 203 -2.58 7.15 -14.72
CA ALA A 203 -3.41 5.99 -14.44
C ALA A 203 -3.72 5.16 -15.71
N ALA A 204 -4.04 5.82 -16.83
CA ALA A 204 -4.29 5.16 -18.11
C ALA A 204 -3.05 4.42 -18.65
N LYS A 205 -1.86 5.03 -18.53
CA LYS A 205 -0.59 4.38 -18.90
C LYS A 205 -0.32 3.16 -18.02
N ASN A 206 -0.51 3.28 -16.71
CA ASN A 206 -0.34 2.17 -15.76
C ASN A 206 -1.31 1.03 -16.08
N LYS A 207 -2.58 1.34 -16.38
CA LYS A 207 -3.57 0.34 -16.79
C LYS A 207 -3.16 -0.40 -18.06
N ALA A 208 -2.67 0.32 -19.07
CA ALA A 208 -2.20 -0.28 -20.32
C ALA A 208 -1.00 -1.22 -20.09
N ALA A 209 -0.06 -0.83 -19.22
CA ALA A 209 1.08 -1.67 -18.85
C ALA A 209 0.65 -2.93 -18.07
N LEU A 210 -0.35 -2.83 -17.18
CA LEU A 210 -0.97 -3.99 -16.52
C LEU A 210 -1.64 -4.94 -17.52
N ALA A 211 -2.40 -4.40 -18.47
CA ALA A 211 -3.05 -5.19 -19.52
C ALA A 211 -2.02 -5.96 -20.37
N ALA A 212 -0.85 -5.37 -20.63
CA ALA A 212 0.23 -6.00 -21.38
C ALA A 212 0.87 -7.20 -20.64
N VAL A 213 0.68 -7.31 -19.33
CA VAL A 213 1.13 -8.47 -18.52
C VAL A 213 0.00 -9.42 -18.14
N GLY A 214 -1.22 -9.20 -18.64
CA GLY A 214 -2.36 -10.10 -18.46
C GLY A 214 -3.32 -9.72 -17.34
N ILE A 215 -3.18 -8.53 -16.74
CA ILE A 215 -4.09 -7.99 -15.72
C ILE A 215 -5.09 -7.06 -16.42
N LYS A 216 -6.35 -7.48 -16.54
CA LYS A 216 -7.41 -6.78 -17.29
C LYS A 216 -8.69 -6.68 -16.49
#